data_AF-A0A920W1V4-F1
#
_entry.id   AF-A0A920W1V4-F1
#
_cell.length_a   1.000
_cell.length_b   1.000
_cell.length_c   1.000
_cell.angle_alpha   90.00
_cell.angle_beta   90.00
_cell.angle_gamma   90.00
#
_symmetry.space_group_name_H-M   'P 1'
#
loop_
_entity.id
_entity.type
_entity.pdbx_description
1 polymer ?
#
loop_
_entity_poly.entity_id
_entity_poly.type
_entity_poly.pdbx_seq_one_letter_code
_entity_poly.pdbx_strand_id
1 'polypeptide(L)'
;MEPTTTIFWVLLAIMMEAFFSGSEIGMVSVNPIKMKKLAEEGNSGAQAILKLLDNPEKLFTTTSLGTNLAMVTSTAIFTAFMVAQFSDLANG
;
A
#
# COMPACT_ATOMS: atom_id res chain seq x y z
N MET A 1 -17.98 10.28 -15.63
CA MET A 1 -17.53 10.44 -14.23
C MET A 1 -16.93 11.82 -14.12
N GLU A 2 -17.29 12.59 -13.10
CA GLU A 2 -16.68 13.90 -12.87
C GLU A 2 -15.17 13.73 -12.58
N PRO A 3 -14.30 14.62 -13.14
CA PRO A 3 -12.86 14.56 -12.91
C PRO A 3 -12.49 14.51 -11.42
N THR A 4 -13.23 15.23 -10.57
CA THR A 4 -13.02 15.26 -9.12
C THR A 4 -13.22 13.88 -8.48
N THR A 5 -14.23 13.13 -8.89
CA THR A 5 -14.49 11.78 -8.35
C THR A 5 -13.39 10.80 -8.78
N THR A 6 -12.94 10.88 -10.03
CA THR A 6 -11.81 10.07 -10.53
C THR A 6 -10.55 10.34 -9.72
N ILE A 7 -10.20 11.62 -9.54
CA ILE A 7 -9.01 12.03 -8.78
C ILE A 7 -9.09 11.54 -7.33
N PHE A 8 -10.24 11.66 -6.69
CA PHE A 8 -10.44 11.16 -5.33
C PHE A 8 -10.11 9.67 -5.20
N TRP A 9 -10.64 8.83 -6.09
CA TRP A 9 -10.40 7.38 -6.05
C TRP A 9 -8.95 7.00 -6.39
N VAL A 10 -8.34 7.69 -7.36
CA VAL A 10 -6.92 7.52 -7.72
C VAL A 10 -6.02 7.89 -6.54
N LEU A 11 -6.28 9.02 -5.88
CA LEU A 11 -5.53 9.44 -4.70
C LEU A 11 -5.69 8.47 -3.54
N LEU A 12 -6.90 7.97 -3.30
CA LEU A 12 -7.13 6.95 -2.28
C LEU A 12 -6.31 5.70 -2.57
N ALA A 13 -6.29 5.22 -3.82
CA ALA A 13 -5.51 4.06 -4.21
C ALA A 13 -3.99 4.28 -4.01
N ILE A 14 -3.46 5.44 -4.41
CA ILE A 14 -2.06 5.79 -4.18
C ILE A 14 -1.72 5.83 -2.69
N MET A 15 -2.61 6.37 -1.85
CA MET A 15 -2.41 6.38 -0.40
C MET A 15 -2.36 4.97 0.19
N MET A 16 -3.18 4.04 -0.31
CA MET A 16 -3.10 2.64 0.09
C MET A 16 -1.78 2.00 -0.33
N GLU A 17 -1.33 2.23 -1.57
CA GLU A 17 -0.04 1.76 -2.07
C GLU A 17 1.11 2.27 -1.19
N ALA A 18 1.11 3.58 -0.88
CA ALA A 18 2.10 4.21 -0.01
C ALA A 18 2.12 3.60 1.40
N PHE A 19 0.95 3.27 1.95
CA PHE A 19 0.84 2.61 3.25
C PHE A 19 1.48 1.21 3.24
N PHE A 20 1.18 0.38 2.23
CA PHE A 20 1.73 -0.96 2.13
C PHE A 20 3.24 -0.94 1.87
N SER A 21 3.71 -0.12 0.91
CA SER A 21 5.14 0.02 0.61
C SER A 21 5.92 0.62 1.80
N GLY A 22 5.35 1.62 2.49
CA GLY A 22 5.94 2.17 3.70
C GLY A 22 6.06 1.15 4.83
N SER A 23 5.09 0.25 4.96
CA SER A 23 5.13 -0.84 5.93
C SER A 23 6.24 -1.85 5.61
N GLU A 24 6.46 -2.17 4.33
CA GLU A 24 7.57 -3.04 3.89
C GLU A 24 8.94 -2.43 4.22
N ILE A 25 9.15 -1.15 3.88
CA ILE A 25 10.42 -0.47 4.19
C ILE A 25 10.62 -0.34 5.70
N GLY A 26 9.56 -0.01 6.44
CA GLY A 26 9.57 0.00 7.89
C GLY A 26 10.06 -1.35 8.44
N MET A 27 9.48 -2.45 7.97
CA MET A 27 9.85 -3.81 8.39
C MET A 27 11.30 -4.15 8.10
N VAL A 28 11.79 -3.85 6.90
CA VAL A 28 13.18 -4.13 6.47
C VAL A 28 14.20 -3.29 7.26
N SER A 29 13.81 -2.09 7.68
CA SER A 29 14.69 -1.18 8.45
C SER A 29 14.80 -1.52 9.95
N VAL A 30 13.94 -2.40 10.47
CA VAL A 30 13.93 -2.75 11.90
C VAL A 30 15.24 -3.45 12.29
N ASN A 31 15.79 -3.06 13.45
CA ASN A 31 16.87 -3.80 14.11
C ASN A 31 16.29 -4.88 15.05
N PRO A 32 16.43 -6.19 14.73
CA PRO A 32 15.85 -7.27 15.52
C PRO A 32 16.43 -7.37 16.93
N ILE A 33 17.71 -7.03 17.11
CA ILE A 33 18.39 -7.08 18.42
C ILE A 33 17.77 -6.04 19.36
N LYS A 34 17.58 -4.81 18.87
CA LYS A 34 16.91 -3.75 19.64
C LYS A 34 15.48 -4.14 19.98
N MET A 35 14.75 -4.75 19.04
CA MET A 35 13.37 -5.19 19.29
C MET A 35 13.29 -6.31 20.33
N LYS A 36 14.22 -7.29 20.31
CA LYS A 36 14.30 -8.35 21.34
C LYS A 36 14.45 -7.76 22.73
N LYS A 37 15.39 -6.82 22.91
CA LYS A 37 15.58 -6.13 24.18
C LYS A 37 14.30 -5.41 24.65
N LEU A 38 13.67 -4.65 23.77
CA LEU A 38 12.43 -3.93 24.12
C LEU A 38 11.27 -4.88 24.44
N ALA A 39 11.18 -6.02 23.76
CA ALA A 39 10.17 -7.04 24.01
C ALA A 39 10.36 -7.73 25.37
N GLU A 40 11.60 -8.00 25.76
CA GLU A 40 11.98 -8.50 27.09
C GLU A 40 11.67 -7.50 28.21
N GLU A 41 11.78 -6.20 27.92
CA GLU A 41 11.38 -5.09 28.80
C GLU A 41 9.85 -4.90 28.88
N GLY A 42 9.06 -5.74 28.19
CA GLY A 42 7.60 -5.73 28.24
C GLY A 42 6.90 -4.88 27.18
N ASN A 43 7.62 -4.38 26.16
CA ASN A 43 7.00 -3.59 25.09
C ASN A 43 6.18 -4.49 24.13
N SER A 44 4.86 -4.35 24.18
CA SER A 44 3.93 -5.12 23.34
C SER A 44 4.08 -4.87 21.84
N GLY A 45 4.48 -3.65 21.44
CA GLY A 45 4.77 -3.30 20.05
C GLY A 45 6.02 -4.02 19.54
N ALA A 46 7.08 -4.07 20.33
CA ALA A 46 8.30 -4.81 19.99
C ALA A 46 8.02 -6.32 19.87
N GLN A 47 7.18 -6.88 20.74
CA GLN A 47 6.73 -8.28 20.64
C GLN A 47 5.96 -8.54 19.33
N ALA A 48 5.08 -7.61 18.92
CA ALA A 48 4.36 -7.74 17.65
C ALA A 48 5.31 -7.67 16.44
N ILE A 49 6.26 -6.72 16.45
CA ILE A 49 7.27 -6.61 15.39
C ILE A 49 8.12 -7.88 15.30
N LEU A 50 8.55 -8.46 16.43
CA LEU A 50 9.31 -9.72 16.42
C LEU A 50 8.49 -10.89 15.84
N LYS A 51 7.18 -10.98 16.16
CA LYS A 51 6.29 -11.97 15.54
C LYS A 51 6.17 -11.79 14.03
N LEU A 52 6.15 -10.55 13.55
CA LEU A 52 6.16 -10.24 12.12
C LEU A 52 7.51 -10.59 11.47
N LEU A 53 8.62 -10.37 12.17
CA LEU A 53 9.98 -10.75 11.74
C LEU A 53 10.20 -12.27 11.68
N ASP A 54 9.47 -13.06 12.45
CA ASP A 54 9.54 -14.53 12.40
C ASP A 54 8.97 -15.10 11.09
N ASN A 55 7.98 -14.43 10.49
CA ASN A 55 7.36 -14.85 9.22
C ASN A 55 7.20 -13.65 8.27
N PRO A 56 8.32 -13.05 7.81
CA PRO A 56 8.28 -11.82 7.03
C PRO A 56 7.68 -12.07 5.63
N GLU A 57 7.81 -13.28 5.09
CA GLU A 57 7.22 -13.68 3.81
C GLU A 57 5.70 -13.48 3.77
N LYS A 58 5.00 -13.79 4.87
CA LYS A 58 3.54 -13.62 4.95
C LYS A 58 3.15 -12.14 4.93
N LEU A 59 3.94 -11.30 5.61
CA LEU A 59 3.77 -9.86 5.58
C LEU A 59 4.02 -9.33 4.16
N PHE A 60 5.19 -9.61 3.58
CA PHE A 60 5.57 -9.17 2.23
C PHE A 60 4.58 -9.62 1.16
N THR A 61 4.08 -10.86 1.24
CA THR A 61 3.05 -11.35 0.31
C THR A 61 1.76 -10.54 0.43
N THR A 62 1.35 -10.21 1.65
CA THR A 62 0.11 -9.45 1.89
C THR A 62 0.26 -7.99 1.44
N THR A 63 1.39 -7.36 1.76
CA THR A 63 1.66 -5.96 1.39
C THR A 63 1.84 -5.82 -0.12
N SER A 64 2.59 -6.72 -0.77
CA SER A 64 2.77 -6.74 -2.23
C SER A 64 1.47 -7.05 -2.98
N LEU A 65 0.58 -7.87 -2.42
CA LEU A 65 -0.76 -8.05 -2.98
C LEU A 65 -1.57 -6.75 -2.88
N GLY A 66 -1.49 -6.06 -1.75
CA GLY A 66 -2.16 -4.79 -1.50
C GLY A 66 -1.69 -3.66 -2.42
N THR A 67 -0.38 -3.50 -2.62
CA THR A 67 0.18 -2.50 -3.55
C THR A 67 -0.24 -2.77 -4.98
N ASN A 68 -0.14 -4.03 -5.44
CA ASN A 68 -0.56 -4.41 -6.79
C ASN A 68 -2.04 -4.17 -7.02
N LEU A 69 -2.90 -4.52 -6.06
CA LEU A 69 -4.33 -4.29 -6.15
C LEU A 69 -4.65 -2.79 -6.25
N ALA A 70 -4.01 -1.97 -5.41
CA ALA A 70 -4.19 -0.52 -5.41
C ALA A 70 -3.75 0.10 -6.74
N MET A 71 -2.57 -0.28 -7.24
CA MET A 71 -2.02 0.18 -8.50
C MET A 71 -2.90 -0.18 -9.69
N VAL A 72 -3.32 -1.44 -9.80
CA VAL A 72 -4.21 -1.90 -10.89
C VAL A 72 -5.55 -1.18 -10.84
N THR A 73 -6.13 -1.00 -9.65
CA THR A 73 -7.40 -0.27 -9.49
C THR A 73 -7.26 1.19 -9.92
N SER A 74 -6.20 1.87 -9.47
CA SER A 74 -5.90 3.26 -9.82
C SER A 74 -5.75 3.44 -11.34
N THR A 75 -4.90 2.61 -11.95
CA THR A 75 -4.63 2.66 -13.39
C THR A 75 -5.87 2.31 -14.22
N ALA A 76 -6.68 1.34 -13.79
CA ALA A 76 -7.94 0.99 -14.46
C ALA A 76 -8.96 2.14 -14.43
N ILE A 77 -9.18 2.76 -13.26
CA ILE A 77 -10.10 3.90 -13.11
C ILE A 77 -9.63 5.09 -13.95
N PHE A 78 -8.34 5.43 -13.87
CA PHE A 78 -7.76 6.52 -14.62
C PHE A 78 -7.83 6.28 -16.13
N THR A 79 -7.52 5.07 -16.59
CA THR A 79 -7.61 4.67 -18.00
C THR A 79 -9.05 4.78 -18.51
N ALA A 80 -10.03 4.26 -17.76
CA ALA A 80 -11.44 4.35 -18.13
C ALA A 80 -11.91 5.81 -18.26
N PHE A 81 -11.48 6.68 -17.34
CA PHE A 81 -11.74 8.11 -17.42
C PHE A 81 -11.13 8.74 -18.68
N MET A 82 -9.83 8.48 -18.94
CA MET A 82 -9.15 9.01 -20.12
C MET A 82 -9.79 8.56 -21.43
N VAL A 83 -10.13 7.28 -21.55
CA VAL A 83 -10.81 6.73 -22.73
C VAL A 83 -12.16 7.41 -22.98
N ALA A 84 -12.94 7.65 -21.91
CA ALA A 84 -14.21 8.36 -22.02
C ALA A 84 -14.02 9.80 -22.52
N GLN A 85 -13.02 10.52 -22.00
CA GLN A 85 -12.71 11.89 -22.43
C GLN A 85 -12.24 11.96 -23.89
N PHE A 86 -11.35 11.06 -24.31
CA PHE A 86 -10.91 11.01 -25.70
C PHE A 86 -12.04 10.64 -26.66
N SER A 87 -12.94 9.74 -26.25
CA SER A 87 -14.10 9.35 -27.06
C SER A 87 -15.07 10.51 -27.25
N ASP A 88 -15.29 11.31 -26.21
CA ASP A 88 -16.15 12.50 -26.29
C ASP A 88 -15.56 13.54 -27.25
N LEU A 89 -14.24 13.79 -27.17
CA LEU A 89 -13.52 14.68 -28.09
C LEU A 89 -13.50 14.20 -29.55
N ALA A 90 -13.55 12.89 -29.80
CA ALA A 90 -13.55 12.34 -31.15
C ALA A 90 -14.93 12.27 -31.79
N ASN A 91 -16.00 12.29 -30.98
CA ASN A 91 -17.38 12.20 -31.43
C ASN A 91 -18.09 13.57 -31.51
N GLY A 92 -17.43 14.66 -31.09
CA GLY A 92 -17.87 16.06 -31.25
C GLY A 92 -17.11 16.77 -32.35
#